data_AF-A0A920ERA3-F1
#
_entry.id   AF-A0A920ERA3-F1
#
_cell.length_a   1.000
_cell.length_b   1.000
_cell.length_c   1.000
_cell.angle_alpha   90.00
_cell.angle_beta   90.00
_cell.angle_gamma   90.00
#
_symmetry.space_group_name_H-M   'P 1'
#
loop_
_entity.id
_entity.type
_entity.pdbx_description
1 polymer ?
#
loop_
_entity_poly.entity_id
_entity_poly.type
_entity_poly.pdbx_seq_one_letter_code
_entity_poly.pdbx_strand_id
1 'polypeptide(L)'
;MMMISQVTSVFLVQWGSTYSVVTGLEDADPTSLSIGYSAGAISGSVATSDEGDASTVTVSYAMGDITISAESDTDRAGADTSSVTVTYAMADGMSVSLENSEDVNTLGVSYSSGAISVAVEADDATTESWEATMAYDLGGGATFNLGTNQDETTFAGVGFSF
;
A
#
# COMPACT_ATOMS: atom_id res chain seq x y z
N MET A 1 -35.99 16.22 6.25
CA MET A 1 -35.73 15.26 7.34
C MET A 1 -34.46 14.53 6.97
N MET A 2 -33.34 14.91 7.60
CA MET A 2 -32.00 14.45 7.25
C MET A 2 -31.78 13.11 7.97
N MET A 3 -31.80 12.01 7.23
CA MET A 3 -31.41 10.70 7.78
C MET A 3 -29.89 10.67 7.89
N ILE A 4 -29.41 10.57 9.12
CA ILE A 4 -28.02 10.21 9.41
C ILE A 4 -27.88 8.73 9.04
N SER A 5 -27.24 8.45 7.92
CA SER A 5 -26.95 7.09 7.46
C SER A 5 -25.73 6.54 8.22
N GLN A 6 -25.85 5.36 8.83
CA GLN A 6 -24.77 4.71 9.59
C GLN A 6 -24.17 3.60 8.73
N VAL A 7 -22.93 3.76 8.29
CA VAL A 7 -22.11 2.65 7.78
C VAL A 7 -21.87 1.71 8.96
N THR A 8 -22.24 0.43 8.82
CA THR A 8 -21.98 -0.55 9.86
C THR A 8 -20.63 -1.21 9.59
N SER A 9 -19.57 -0.63 10.14
CA SER A 9 -18.24 -1.25 10.17
C SER A 9 -18.06 -1.95 11.51
N VAL A 10 -17.94 -3.27 11.50
CA VAL A 10 -17.59 -4.04 12.69
C VAL A 10 -16.10 -4.33 12.67
N PHE A 11 -15.36 -3.73 13.60
CA PHE A 11 -13.93 -3.96 13.79
C PHE A 11 -13.72 -4.84 15.03
N LEU A 12 -13.25 -6.07 14.84
CA LEU A 12 -12.95 -7.00 15.92
C LEU A 12 -11.45 -7.29 15.89
N VAL A 13 -10.76 -6.96 16.98
CA VAL A 13 -9.37 -7.37 17.20
C VAL A 13 -9.34 -8.42 18.28
N GLN A 14 -8.92 -9.62 17.93
CA GLN A 14 -8.82 -10.74 18.86
C GLN A 14 -7.53 -11.51 18.61
N TRP A 15 -6.64 -11.55 19.61
CA TRP A 15 -5.38 -12.32 19.60
C TRP A 15 -4.47 -12.10 18.36
N GLY A 16 -4.36 -10.86 17.87
CA GLY A 16 -3.50 -10.54 16.71
C GLY A 16 -4.17 -10.68 15.35
N SER A 17 -5.43 -11.11 15.31
CA SER A 17 -6.28 -11.03 14.12
C SER A 17 -7.10 -9.75 14.12
N THR A 18 -7.20 -9.11 12.95
CA THR A 18 -8.04 -7.95 12.68
C THR A 18 -9.10 -8.35 11.66
N TYR A 19 -10.37 -8.11 11.97
CA TYR A 19 -11.48 -8.36 11.04
C TYR A 19 -12.21 -7.05 10.78
N SER A 20 -12.51 -6.78 9.52
CA SER A 20 -13.35 -5.66 9.11
C SER A 20 -14.37 -6.12 8.08
N VAL A 21 -15.63 -5.80 8.33
CA VAL A 21 -16.73 -6.02 7.37
C VAL A 21 -17.32 -4.65 7.05
N VAL A 22 -17.43 -4.34 5.76
CA VAL A 22 -18.07 -3.13 5.27
C VAL A 22 -19.18 -3.55 4.31
N THR A 23 -20.42 -3.21 4.64
CA THR A 23 -21.57 -3.40 3.76
C THR A 23 -22.06 -2.04 3.31
N GLY A 24 -22.46 -1.93 2.04
CA GLY A 24 -23.24 -0.78 1.61
C GLY A 24 -24.63 -0.73 2.24
N LEU A 25 -25.37 0.32 1.89
CA LEU A 25 -26.63 0.71 2.54
C LEU A 25 -27.87 0.14 1.82
N GLU A 26 -27.72 -0.21 0.56
CA GLU A 26 -28.74 -0.77 -0.31
C GLU A 26 -28.50 -2.27 -0.54
N ASP A 27 -29.54 -3.07 -0.78
CA ASP A 27 -29.43 -4.52 -1.06
C ASP A 27 -28.63 -4.82 -2.34
N ALA A 28 -28.49 -3.81 -3.21
CA ALA A 28 -27.68 -3.87 -4.42
C ALA A 28 -26.26 -3.31 -4.23
N ASP A 29 -25.96 -2.72 -3.07
CA ASP A 29 -24.63 -2.22 -2.80
C ASP A 29 -23.67 -3.37 -2.52
N PRO A 30 -22.41 -3.23 -2.92
CA PRO A 30 -21.41 -4.24 -2.67
C PRO A 30 -21.17 -4.46 -1.18
N THR A 31 -20.84 -5.70 -0.84
CA THR A 31 -20.28 -6.06 0.45
C THR A 31 -18.79 -6.31 0.28
N SER A 32 -17.98 -5.75 1.18
CA SER A 32 -16.55 -6.01 1.23
C SER A 32 -16.18 -6.57 2.60
N LEU A 33 -15.34 -7.60 2.59
CA LEU A 33 -14.86 -8.30 3.77
C LEU A 33 -13.34 -8.27 3.74
N SER A 34 -12.70 -7.85 4.83
CA SER A 34 -11.26 -7.99 5.00
C SER A 34 -10.91 -8.65 6.32
N ILE A 35 -9.94 -9.56 6.24
CA ILE A 35 -9.42 -10.35 7.35
C ILE A 35 -7.92 -10.22 7.33
N GLY A 36 -7.34 -9.71 8.40
CA GLY A 36 -5.90 -9.68 8.64
C GLY A 36 -5.54 -10.57 9.83
N TYR A 37 -4.37 -11.19 9.75
CA TYR A 37 -3.76 -11.93 10.83
C TYR A 37 -2.29 -11.59 10.91
N SER A 38 -1.81 -11.26 12.11
CA SER A 38 -0.39 -10.99 12.36
C SER A 38 0.08 -11.73 13.59
N ALA A 39 1.11 -12.54 13.43
CA ALA A 39 1.75 -13.27 14.51
C ALA A 39 3.27 -13.26 14.37
N GLY A 40 3.93 -12.54 15.30
CA GLY A 40 5.38 -12.42 15.31
C GLY A 40 5.89 -11.75 14.03
N ALA A 41 6.71 -12.47 13.29
CA ALA A 41 7.33 -12.04 12.04
C ALA A 41 6.40 -12.17 10.81
N ILE A 42 5.28 -12.88 10.92
CA ILE A 42 4.38 -13.17 9.79
C ILE A 42 3.12 -12.33 9.93
N SER A 43 2.70 -11.71 8.83
CA SER A 43 1.37 -11.15 8.67
C SER A 43 0.75 -11.62 7.36
N GLY A 44 -0.56 -11.70 7.31
CA GLY A 44 -1.27 -11.94 6.07
C GLY A 44 -2.67 -11.35 6.15
N SER A 45 -3.19 -10.94 5.00
CA SER A 45 -4.54 -10.45 4.86
C SER A 45 -5.20 -11.01 3.63
N VAL A 46 -6.52 -11.12 3.70
CA VAL A 46 -7.38 -11.35 2.56
C VAL A 46 -8.48 -10.30 2.59
N ALA A 47 -8.72 -9.67 1.46
CA ALA A 47 -9.84 -8.78 1.25
C ALA A 47 -10.64 -9.30 0.05
N THR A 48 -11.95 -9.35 0.17
CA THR A 48 -12.87 -9.77 -0.90
C THR A 48 -13.98 -8.75 -1.02
N SER A 49 -14.42 -8.48 -2.23
CA SER A 49 -15.55 -7.60 -2.50
C SER A 49 -16.52 -8.24 -3.48
N ASP A 50 -17.80 -8.22 -3.13
CA ASP A 50 -18.89 -8.56 -4.05
C ASP A 50 -19.09 -7.43 -5.10
N GLU A 51 -18.51 -6.24 -4.88
CA GLU A 51 -18.27 -5.30 -5.98
C GLU A 51 -17.23 -5.92 -6.90
N GLY A 52 -17.65 -6.43 -8.05
CA GLY A 52 -16.66 -6.89 -9.01
C GLY A 52 -16.19 -8.33 -8.81
N ASP A 53 -16.65 -9.09 -7.81
CA ASP A 53 -16.04 -10.38 -7.44
C ASP A 53 -14.50 -10.26 -7.23
N ALA A 54 -14.03 -9.11 -6.73
CA ALA A 54 -12.61 -8.81 -6.58
C ALA A 54 -12.05 -9.44 -5.30
N SER A 55 -10.80 -9.90 -5.33
CA SER A 55 -10.13 -10.47 -4.16
C SER A 55 -8.64 -10.15 -4.14
N THR A 56 -8.18 -9.61 -3.02
CA THR A 56 -6.76 -9.34 -2.75
C THR A 56 -6.28 -10.25 -1.63
N VAL A 57 -5.15 -10.91 -1.83
CA VAL A 57 -4.47 -11.72 -0.82
C VAL A 57 -3.06 -11.19 -0.66
N THR A 58 -2.70 -10.80 0.55
CA THR A 58 -1.36 -10.29 0.89
C THR A 58 -0.75 -11.17 1.97
N VAL A 59 0.52 -11.53 1.82
CA VAL A 59 1.30 -12.24 2.85
C VAL A 59 2.64 -11.55 3.00
N SER A 60 3.02 -11.23 4.23
CA SER A 60 4.28 -10.58 4.53
C SER A 60 5.04 -11.32 5.63
N TYR A 61 6.36 -11.34 5.51
CA TYR A 61 7.29 -11.90 6.47
C TYR A 61 8.41 -10.91 6.73
N ALA A 62 8.50 -10.42 7.96
CA ALA A 62 9.52 -9.49 8.41
C ALA A 62 10.53 -10.19 9.33
N MET A 63 11.80 -10.23 8.92
CA MET A 63 12.90 -10.82 9.69
C MET A 63 13.99 -9.78 9.93
N GLY A 64 13.88 -9.07 11.06
CA GLY A 64 14.78 -7.98 11.41
C GLY A 64 14.60 -6.81 10.44
N ASP A 65 15.64 -6.56 9.65
CA ASP A 65 15.72 -5.46 8.70
C ASP A 65 15.18 -5.82 7.30
N ILE A 66 14.93 -7.11 7.03
CA ILE A 66 14.41 -7.59 5.74
C ILE A 66 12.92 -7.86 5.89
N THR A 67 12.13 -7.35 4.95
CA THR A 67 10.71 -7.68 4.78
C THR A 67 10.50 -8.27 3.40
N ILE A 68 9.76 -9.36 3.32
CA ILE A 68 9.32 -9.96 2.07
C ILE A 68 7.80 -9.96 2.09
N SER A 69 7.18 -9.43 1.05
CA SER A 69 5.73 -9.50 0.85
C SER A 69 5.42 -10.09 -0.51
N ALA A 70 4.31 -10.81 -0.57
CA ALA A 70 3.69 -11.24 -1.80
C ALA A 70 2.23 -10.82 -1.76
N GLU A 71 1.74 -10.33 -2.88
CA GLU A 71 0.38 -9.93 -3.08
C GLU A 71 -0.16 -10.54 -4.36
N SER A 72 -1.42 -10.97 -4.31
CA SER A 72 -2.18 -11.38 -5.47
C SER A 72 -3.51 -10.67 -5.44
N ASP A 73 -3.82 -9.96 -6.51
CA ASP A 73 -5.08 -9.29 -6.73
C ASP A 73 -5.80 -9.93 -7.93
N THR A 74 -7.07 -10.23 -7.75
CA THR A 74 -7.93 -10.82 -8.78
C THR A 74 -9.05 -9.84 -9.11
N ASP A 75 -9.06 -9.38 -10.36
CA ASP A 75 -10.10 -8.52 -10.92
C ASP A 75 -11.16 -9.32 -11.70
N ARG A 76 -12.41 -8.84 -11.71
CA ARG A 76 -13.49 -9.33 -12.60
C ARG A 76 -13.06 -9.43 -14.07
N ALA A 77 -12.20 -8.51 -14.50
CA ALA A 77 -11.87 -8.32 -15.90
C ALA A 77 -10.84 -9.35 -16.42
N GLY A 78 -10.35 -10.25 -15.56
CA GLY A 78 -9.37 -11.28 -15.91
C GLY A 78 -7.91 -10.78 -15.93
N ALA A 79 -7.67 -9.60 -15.36
CA ALA A 79 -6.33 -9.21 -14.94
C ALA A 79 -6.15 -9.74 -13.52
N ASP A 80 -5.38 -10.83 -13.40
CA ASP A 80 -4.87 -11.26 -12.11
C ASP A 80 -3.47 -10.65 -11.98
N THR A 81 -3.30 -9.69 -11.09
CA THR A 81 -2.00 -9.09 -10.80
C THR A 81 -1.38 -9.85 -9.64
N SER A 82 -0.10 -10.21 -9.76
CA SER A 82 0.65 -10.77 -8.64
C SER A 82 1.98 -10.06 -8.54
N SER A 83 2.28 -9.60 -7.33
CA SER A 83 3.52 -8.89 -7.02
C SER A 83 4.25 -9.57 -5.86
N VAL A 84 5.58 -9.49 -5.91
CA VAL A 84 6.46 -9.91 -4.82
C VAL A 84 7.43 -8.80 -4.56
N THR A 85 7.44 -8.30 -3.32
CA THR A 85 8.26 -7.19 -2.89
C THR A 85 9.24 -7.66 -1.83
N VAL A 86 10.50 -7.28 -1.98
CA VAL A 86 11.54 -7.49 -0.98
C VAL A 86 12.08 -6.13 -0.59
N THR A 87 11.96 -5.78 0.68
CA THR A 87 12.49 -4.54 1.25
C THR A 87 13.59 -4.85 2.24
N TYR A 88 14.68 -4.12 2.16
CA TYR A 88 15.76 -4.13 3.14
C TYR A 88 15.93 -2.74 3.73
N ALA A 89 15.57 -2.59 5.00
CA ALA A 89 15.79 -1.40 5.79
C ALA A 89 17.24 -1.37 6.27
N MET A 90 18.06 -0.53 5.66
CA MET A 90 19.44 -0.34 6.08
C MET A 90 19.51 0.55 7.33
N ALA A 91 20.68 0.56 7.97
CA ALA A 91 20.96 1.53 9.03
C ALA A 91 20.84 2.97 8.52
N ASP A 92 20.65 3.90 9.46
CA ASP A 92 20.64 5.35 9.21
C ASP A 92 19.49 5.85 8.32
N GLY A 93 18.41 5.07 8.20
CA GLY A 93 17.17 5.48 7.55
C GLY A 93 17.15 5.28 6.03
N MET A 94 18.14 4.60 5.46
CA MET A 94 18.12 4.17 4.08
C MET A 94 17.34 2.86 3.93
N SER A 95 16.59 2.68 2.85
CA SER A 95 15.97 1.40 2.51
C SER A 95 16.05 1.14 1.02
N VAL A 96 16.12 -0.14 0.66
CA VAL A 96 16.09 -0.59 -0.74
C VAL A 96 14.95 -1.57 -0.89
N SER A 97 14.14 -1.39 -1.92
CA SER A 97 13.06 -2.29 -2.32
C SER A 97 13.32 -2.84 -3.72
N LEU A 98 12.97 -4.11 -3.91
CA LEU A 98 12.82 -4.72 -5.22
C LEU A 98 11.45 -5.34 -5.27
N GLU A 99 10.64 -4.90 -6.22
CA GLU A 99 9.34 -5.46 -6.51
C GLU A 99 9.37 -6.12 -7.87
N ASN A 100 8.75 -7.30 -7.97
CA ASN A 100 8.43 -7.92 -9.24
C ASN A 100 6.91 -8.02 -9.35
N SER A 101 6.32 -7.37 -10.33
CA SER A 101 4.88 -7.41 -10.59
C SER A 101 4.66 -7.61 -12.09
N GLU A 102 3.92 -8.66 -12.46
CA GLU A 102 3.54 -8.92 -13.86
C GLU A 102 4.73 -8.85 -14.85
N ASP A 103 5.81 -9.57 -14.54
CA ASP A 103 7.06 -9.59 -15.30
C ASP A 103 7.86 -8.27 -15.36
N VAL A 104 7.40 -7.22 -14.67
CA VAL A 104 8.12 -5.95 -14.49
C VAL A 104 8.88 -5.96 -13.17
N ASN A 105 10.14 -5.51 -13.18
CA ASN A 105 10.93 -5.35 -11.96
C ASN A 105 11.07 -3.87 -11.63
N THR A 106 10.63 -3.46 -10.45
CA THR A 106 10.75 -2.10 -9.92
C THR A 106 11.78 -2.09 -8.80
N LEU A 107 12.83 -1.29 -8.96
CA LEU A 107 13.86 -1.08 -7.95
C LEU A 107 13.64 0.28 -7.30
N GLY A 108 13.47 0.30 -5.98
CA GLY A 108 13.34 1.50 -5.17
C GLY A 108 14.51 1.68 -4.22
N VAL A 109 14.94 2.92 -4.06
CA VAL A 109 15.87 3.33 -3.00
C VAL A 109 15.28 4.55 -2.31
N SER A 110 15.15 4.49 -1.00
CA SER A 110 14.70 5.62 -0.20
C SER A 110 15.64 5.91 0.94
N TYR A 111 15.62 7.16 1.38
CA TYR A 111 16.35 7.64 2.54
C TYR A 111 15.45 8.58 3.33
N SER A 112 15.33 8.33 4.63
CA SER A 112 14.59 9.19 5.54
C SER A 112 15.44 9.54 6.76
N SER A 113 15.50 10.83 7.06
CA SER A 113 16.23 11.35 8.22
C SER A 113 15.56 12.61 8.76
N GLY A 114 15.11 12.54 10.01
CA GLY A 114 14.37 13.61 10.66
C GLY A 114 13.08 13.92 9.90
N ALA A 115 12.92 15.18 9.47
CA ALA A 115 11.75 15.64 8.73
C ALA A 115 11.83 15.38 7.22
N ILE A 116 12.98 14.94 6.68
CA ILE A 116 13.17 14.77 5.23
C ILE A 116 13.04 13.29 4.88
N SER A 117 12.35 13.00 3.79
CA SER A 117 12.48 11.73 3.07
C SER A 117 12.71 12.00 1.59
N VAL A 118 13.49 11.13 0.95
CA VAL A 118 13.68 11.09 -0.50
C VAL A 118 13.54 9.65 -0.96
N ALA A 119 12.97 9.44 -2.13
CA ALA A 119 12.90 8.13 -2.76
C ALA A 119 13.13 8.28 -4.26
N VAL A 120 13.74 7.25 -4.85
CA VAL A 120 13.84 7.09 -6.29
C VAL A 120 13.46 5.67 -6.61
N GLU A 121 12.57 5.51 -7.57
CA GLU A 121 12.07 4.23 -8.05
C GLU A 121 12.25 4.19 -9.56
N ALA A 122 12.60 3.02 -10.10
CA ALA A 122 12.72 2.79 -11.52
C ALA A 122 12.26 1.37 -11.86
N ASP A 123 11.55 1.22 -12.96
CA ASP A 123 11.05 -0.07 -13.43
C ASP A 123 11.57 -0.42 -14.83
N ASP A 124 11.78 -1.74 -15.03
CA ASP A 124 12.24 -2.33 -16.29
C ASP A 124 11.05 -2.75 -17.17
N ALA A 125 10.01 -1.91 -17.28
CA ALA A 125 8.88 -2.20 -18.15
C ALA A 125 9.28 -2.03 -19.64
N THR A 126 8.35 -2.40 -20.54
CA THR A 126 8.54 -2.18 -22.00
C THR A 126 8.79 -0.70 -22.33
N THR A 127 8.28 0.21 -21.49
CA THR A 127 8.65 1.63 -21.48
C THR A 127 9.26 1.91 -20.12
N GLU A 128 10.58 1.90 -20.04
CA GLU A 128 11.32 2.17 -18.81
C GLU A 128 10.83 3.48 -18.18
N SER A 129 10.46 3.40 -16.90
CA SER A 129 9.92 4.52 -16.14
C SER A 129 10.73 4.71 -14.87
N TRP A 130 10.82 5.97 -14.42
CA TRP A 130 11.44 6.31 -13.15
C TRP A 130 10.73 7.49 -12.52
N GLU A 131 10.70 7.50 -11.20
CA GLU A 131 10.17 8.59 -10.40
C GLU A 131 11.11 8.89 -9.23
N ALA A 132 11.35 10.19 -8.99
CA ALA A 132 12.06 10.66 -7.81
C ALA A 132 11.14 11.55 -6.99
N THR A 133 10.99 11.23 -5.72
CA THR A 133 10.17 11.97 -4.77
C THR A 133 10.98 12.47 -3.60
N MET A 134 10.54 13.59 -3.03
CA MET A 134 11.04 14.18 -1.81
C MET A 134 9.85 14.61 -0.97
N ALA A 135 9.83 14.24 0.30
CA ALA A 135 8.89 14.78 1.26
C ALA A 135 9.61 15.49 2.41
N TYR A 136 8.93 16.49 2.96
CA TYR A 136 9.35 17.25 4.12
C TYR A 136 8.20 17.40 5.11
N ASP A 137 8.37 16.88 6.32
CA ASP A 137 7.46 17.08 7.43
C ASP A 137 7.57 18.51 7.96
N LEU A 138 6.50 19.29 7.75
CA LEU A 138 6.40 20.66 8.24
C LEU A 138 6.04 20.70 9.73
N GLY A 139 5.71 19.55 10.32
CA GLY A 139 5.22 19.40 11.68
C GLY A 139 3.72 19.65 11.79
N GLY A 140 3.13 19.24 12.92
CA GLY A 140 1.72 19.49 13.21
C GLY A 140 0.74 18.80 12.24
N GLY A 141 1.16 17.69 11.64
CA GLY A 141 0.37 16.92 10.69
C GLY A 141 0.44 17.42 9.24
N ALA A 142 1.29 18.39 8.92
CA ALA A 142 1.47 18.91 7.56
C ALA A 142 2.73 18.35 6.89
N THR A 143 2.64 17.91 5.64
CA THR A 143 3.77 17.41 4.85
C THR A 143 3.83 18.10 3.48
N PHE A 144 5.01 18.58 3.08
CA PHE A 144 5.25 19.04 1.72
C PHE A 144 5.85 17.90 0.91
N ASN A 145 5.30 17.62 -0.26
CA ASN A 145 5.76 16.57 -1.17
C ASN A 145 6.12 17.20 -2.52
N LEU A 146 7.23 16.75 -3.09
CA LEU A 146 7.75 17.12 -4.40
C LEU A 146 8.09 15.83 -5.13
N GLY A 147 7.81 15.76 -6.43
CA GLY A 147 8.23 14.64 -7.25
C GLY A 147 8.49 15.04 -8.69
N THR A 148 9.28 14.23 -9.38
CA THR A 148 9.54 14.34 -10.81
C THR A 148 9.68 12.96 -11.41
N ASN A 149 9.28 12.79 -12.67
CA ASN A 149 9.29 11.50 -13.35
C ASN A 149 10.07 11.53 -14.68
N GLN A 150 10.08 10.39 -15.36
CA GLN A 150 10.71 10.18 -16.66
C GLN A 150 10.18 11.08 -17.77
N ASP A 151 8.94 11.54 -17.67
CA ASP A 151 8.31 12.50 -18.59
C ASP A 151 8.70 13.96 -18.26
N GLU A 152 9.70 14.16 -17.40
CA GLU A 152 10.19 15.46 -16.93
C GLU A 152 9.09 16.33 -16.30
N THR A 153 8.02 15.67 -15.83
CA THR A 153 6.89 16.32 -15.19
C THR A 153 7.20 16.45 -13.71
N THR A 154 7.28 17.69 -13.23
CA THR A 154 7.44 17.99 -11.81
C THR A 154 6.10 18.31 -11.17
N PHE A 155 5.81 17.67 -10.03
CA PHE A 155 4.62 17.92 -9.22
C PHE A 155 5.02 18.28 -7.79
N ALA A 156 4.22 19.12 -7.14
CA ALA A 156 4.40 19.48 -5.74
C ALA A 156 3.04 19.64 -5.05
N GLY A 157 2.96 19.26 -3.79
CA GLY A 157 1.72 19.31 -3.02
C GLY A 157 1.98 19.41 -1.51
N VAL A 158 0.97 19.83 -0.77
CA VAL A 158 0.97 19.81 0.70
C VAL A 158 -0.18 18.94 1.18
N GLY A 159 0.11 17.96 2.01
CA GLY A 159 -0.86 17.11 2.70
C GLY A 159 -1.06 17.56 4.15
N PHE A 160 -2.28 17.39 4.66
CA PHE A 160 -2.61 17.59 6.07
C PHE A 160 -3.30 16.34 6.61
N SER A 161 -2.83 15.84 7.76
CA SER A 161 -3.45 14.73 8.51
C SER A 161 -3.93 15.26 9.87
N PHE A 162 -5.17 14.92 10.24
CA PHE A 162 -5.87 15.41 11.44
C PHE A 162 -6.45 14.28 12.29
#